data_AF-A0AAU6KNK3-F1
#
_entry.id   AF-A0AAU6KNK3-F1
#
_cell.length_a   1.000
_cell.length_b   1.000
_cell.length_c   1.000
_cell.angle_alpha   90.00
_cell.angle_beta   90.00
_cell.angle_gamma   90.00
#
_symmetry.space_group_name_H-M   'P 1'
#
loop_
_entity.id
_entity.type
_entity.pdbx_description
1 polymer ?
#
loop_
_entity_poly.entity_id
_entity_poly.type
_entity_poly.pdbx_seq_one_letter_code
_entity_poly.pdbx_strand_id
1 'polypeptide(L)'
;MAPHNPPPPDDTPALVDFSVDLTAQEGQRQAQVLAALGSDWDPIEVMRGEEAAYDLLYSGLDEEQQRLYDDLVAAGVLPPRGDGRAAA
;
A
#
# COMPACT_ATOMS: atom_id res chain seq x y z
N MET A 1 67.67 -10.27 19.01
CA MET A 1 66.20 -10.23 18.90
C MET A 1 65.83 -8.79 18.60
N ALA A 2 65.25 -8.50 17.42
CA ALA A 2 64.81 -7.14 17.10
C ALA A 2 63.50 -6.84 17.86
N PRO A 3 63.30 -5.61 18.36
CA PRO A 3 62.06 -5.25 19.02
C PRO A 3 60.93 -5.21 17.98
N HIS A 4 59.88 -5.98 18.26
CA HIS A 4 58.57 -5.89 17.62
C HIS A 4 58.05 -4.44 17.68
N ASN A 5 57.84 -3.83 16.51
CA ASN A 5 57.15 -2.55 16.41
C ASN A 5 55.64 -2.80 16.59
N PRO A 6 54.92 -2.04 17.43
CA PRO A 6 53.47 -2.19 17.55
C PRO A 6 52.79 -1.82 16.21
N PRO A 7 51.63 -2.44 15.90
CA PRO A 7 50.87 -2.09 14.70
C PRO A 7 50.45 -0.61 14.75
N PRO A 8 50.34 0.06 13.59
CA PRO A 8 49.83 1.43 13.53
C PRO A 8 48.41 1.48 14.14
N PRO A 9 48.01 2.62 14.73
CA PRO A 9 46.67 2.78 15.27
C PRO A 9 45.64 2.55 14.15
N ASP A 10 44.57 1.82 14.47
CA ASP A 10 43.41 1.69 13.59
C ASP A 10 42.69 3.05 13.53
N ASP A 11 43.06 3.87 12.56
CA ASP A 11 42.40 5.14 12.22
C ASP A 11 41.07 4.95 11.45
N THR A 12 40.51 3.73 11.49
CA THR A 12 39.23 3.44 10.85
C THR A 12 38.13 4.17 11.63
N PRO A 13 37.40 5.13 11.02
CA PRO A 13 36.36 5.87 11.72
C PRO A 13 35.33 4.89 12.27
N ALA A 14 35.01 5.01 13.55
CA ALA A 14 34.04 4.16 14.22
C ALA A 14 32.67 4.30 13.52
N LEU A 15 32.05 3.16 13.20
CA LEU A 15 30.68 3.14 12.66
C LEU A 15 29.72 3.67 13.72
N VAL A 16 28.85 4.58 13.32
CA VAL A 16 27.78 5.11 14.17
C VAL A 16 26.52 4.31 13.90
N ASP A 17 25.80 3.95 14.97
CA ASP A 17 24.53 3.25 14.86
C ASP A 17 23.48 4.14 14.16
N PHE A 18 22.86 3.60 13.12
CA PHE A 18 21.83 4.28 12.33
C PHE A 18 20.58 3.41 12.31
N SER A 19 19.65 3.75 13.19
CA SER A 19 18.33 3.13 13.26
C SER A 19 17.25 4.11 12.82
N VAL A 20 16.29 3.65 12.03
CA VAL A 20 15.13 4.44 11.61
C VAL A 20 13.85 3.73 12.07
N ASP A 21 12.98 4.45 12.76
CA ASP A 21 11.63 3.98 13.10
C ASP A 21 10.68 4.19 11.92
N LEU A 22 10.47 3.12 11.15
CA LEU A 22 9.58 3.15 9.99
C LEU A 22 8.10 3.28 10.41
N THR A 23 7.72 2.86 11.61
CA THR A 23 6.34 2.99 12.09
C THR A 23 6.00 4.45 12.35
N ALA A 24 6.90 5.18 13.00
CA ALA A 24 6.75 6.62 13.19
C ALA A 24 6.73 7.37 11.84
N GLN A 25 7.61 6.98 10.91
CA GLN A 25 7.64 7.58 9.57
C GLN A 25 6.37 7.32 8.76
N GLU A 26 5.80 6.13 8.86
CA GLU A 26 4.55 5.80 8.19
C GLU A 26 3.37 6.60 8.76
N GLY A 27 3.31 6.77 10.09
CA GLY A 27 2.32 7.63 10.72
C GLY A 27 2.41 9.08 10.21
N GLN A 28 3.63 9.61 10.09
CA GLN A 28 3.85 10.94 9.52
C GLN A 28 3.42 11.01 8.06
N ARG A 29 3.74 10.00 7.24
CA ARG A 29 3.34 9.94 5.83
C ARG A 29 1.82 9.95 5.68
N GLN A 30 1.11 9.12 6.44
CA GLN A 30 -0.36 9.04 6.41
C GLN A 30 -0.99 10.37 6.81
N ALA A 31 -0.49 11.03 7.86
CA ALA A 31 -0.97 12.34 8.28
C ALA A 31 -0.80 13.41 7.19
N GLN A 32 0.34 13.42 6.50
CA GLN A 32 0.59 14.34 5.39
C GLN A 32 -0.32 14.06 4.19
N VAL A 33 -0.61 12.79 3.90
CA VAL A 33 -1.56 12.40 2.85
C VAL A 33 -2.97 12.91 3.17
N LEU A 34 -3.45 12.67 4.39
CA LEU A 34 -4.77 13.17 4.82
C LEU A 34 -4.85 14.70 4.79
N ALA A 35 -3.78 15.39 5.20
CA ALA A 35 -3.71 16.85 5.11
C ALA A 35 -3.76 17.35 3.66
N ALA A 36 -3.13 16.65 2.72
CA ALA A 36 -3.13 17.00 1.30
C ALA A 36 -4.49 16.77 0.62
N LEU A 37 -5.26 15.77 1.06
CA LEU A 37 -6.62 15.51 0.58
C LEU A 37 -7.61 16.62 1.01
N GLY A 38 -7.33 17.29 2.13
CA GLY A 38 -8.10 18.44 2.59
C GLY A 38 -9.35 18.07 3.40
N SER A 39 -9.98 19.09 4.01
CA SER A 39 -11.13 18.91 4.91
C SER A 39 -12.41 18.44 4.21
N ASP A 40 -12.49 18.66 2.90
CA ASP A 40 -13.69 18.38 2.11
C ASP A 40 -13.68 16.95 1.55
N TRP A 41 -12.60 16.19 1.79
CA TRP A 41 -12.49 14.82 1.34
C TRP A 41 -13.39 13.89 2.18
N ASP A 42 -14.39 13.30 1.53
CA ASP A 42 -15.25 12.27 2.11
C ASP A 42 -14.83 10.88 1.60
N PRO A 43 -14.12 10.05 2.41
CA PRO A 43 -13.69 8.73 1.98
C PRO A 43 -14.85 7.78 1.64
N ILE A 44 -16.03 7.99 2.23
CA ILE A 44 -17.21 7.16 1.97
C ILE A 44 -17.87 7.54 0.65
N GLU A 45 -17.80 8.81 0.26
CA GLU A 45 -18.23 9.25 -1.06
C GLU A 45 -17.32 8.68 -2.15
N VAL A 46 -15.99 8.74 -1.96
CA VAL A 46 -15.02 8.16 -2.90
C VAL A 46 -15.20 6.65 -3.07
N MET A 47 -15.39 5.90 -1.97
CA MET A 47 -15.63 4.45 -2.03
C MET A 47 -16.92 4.11 -2.78
N ARG A 48 -18.00 4.88 -2.57
CA ARG A 48 -19.27 4.70 -3.30
C ARG A 48 -19.12 5.03 -4.78
N GLY A 49 -18.36 6.07 -5.11
CA GLY A 49 -18.06 6.44 -6.49
C GLY A 49 -17.27 5.34 -7.22
N GLU A 50 -16.31 4.73 -6.55
CA GLU A 50 -15.55 3.60 -7.08
C GLU A 50 -16.45 2.38 -7.33
N GLU A 51 -17.31 2.01 -6.39
CA GLU A 51 -18.27 0.90 -6.55
C GLU A 51 -19.22 1.16 -7.73
N ALA A 52 -19.78 2.37 -7.84
CA ALA A 52 -20.63 2.75 -8.96
C ALA A 52 -19.90 2.69 -10.31
N ALA A 53 -18.62 3.06 -10.34
CA ALA A 53 -17.79 2.97 -11.54
C ALA A 53 -17.52 1.51 -11.94
N TYR A 54 -17.27 0.62 -10.96
CA TYR A 54 -17.15 -0.82 -11.21
C TYR A 54 -18.44 -1.42 -11.77
N ASP A 55 -19.59 -1.04 -11.22
CA ASP A 55 -20.89 -1.50 -11.72
C ASP A 55 -21.13 -1.05 -13.15
N LEU A 56 -20.79 0.20 -13.47
CA LEU A 56 -20.87 0.73 -14.83
C LEU A 56 -19.92 0.01 -15.80
N LEU A 57 -18.67 -0.25 -15.39
CA LEU A 57 -17.66 -0.88 -16.24
C LEU A 57 -18.10 -2.26 -16.73
N TYR A 58 -18.76 -3.02 -15.86
CA TYR A 58 -19.27 -4.35 -16.17
C TYR A 58 -20.78 -4.33 -16.44
N SER A 59 -21.37 -3.17 -16.73
CA SER A 59 -22.78 -3.07 -17.09
C SER A 59 -23.01 -3.51 -18.54
N GLY A 60 -24.20 -4.04 -18.83
CA GLY A 60 -24.60 -4.37 -20.21
C GLY A 60 -23.81 -5.50 -20.86
N LEU A 61 -23.23 -6.41 -20.06
CA LEU A 61 -22.56 -7.60 -20.59
C LEU A 61 -23.55 -8.48 -21.33
N ASP A 62 -23.12 -9.01 -22.46
CA ASP A 62 -23.82 -10.10 -23.12
C ASP A 62 -23.64 -11.44 -22.38
N GLU A 63 -24.31 -12.50 -22.84
CA GLU A 63 -24.31 -13.81 -22.18
C GLU A 63 -22.92 -14.48 -22.14
N GLU A 64 -22.04 -14.20 -23.10
CA GLU A 64 -20.68 -14.76 -23.10
C GLU A 64 -19.78 -13.97 -22.15
N GLN A 65 -19.88 -12.64 -22.20
CA GLN A 65 -19.17 -11.73 -21.33
C GLN A 65 -19.57 -11.92 -19.85
N GLN A 66 -20.85 -12.14 -19.58
CA GLN A 66 -21.35 -12.42 -18.24
C GLN A 66 -20.78 -13.73 -17.69
N ARG A 67 -20.73 -14.79 -18.51
CA ARG A 67 -20.12 -16.07 -18.10
C ARG A 67 -18.64 -15.92 -17.79
N LEU A 68 -17.89 -15.21 -18.63
CA LEU A 68 -16.48 -14.93 -18.36
C LEU A 68 -16.29 -14.09 -17.09
N TYR A 69 -17.14 -13.08 -16.87
CA TYR A 69 -17.12 -12.27 -15.67
C TYR A 69 -17.33 -13.15 -14.42
N ASP A 70 -18.33 -14.03 -14.44
CA ASP A 70 -18.64 -14.94 -13.33
C ASP A 70 -17.47 -15.91 -13.06
N ASP A 71 -16.83 -16.44 -14.10
CA ASP A 71 -15.64 -17.30 -13.97
C ASP A 71 -14.45 -16.56 -13.33
N LEU A 72 -14.24 -15.29 -13.70
CA LEU A 72 -13.19 -14.45 -13.14
C LEU A 72 -13.45 -14.10 -11.67
N VAL A 73 -14.72 -13.89 -11.29
CA VAL A 73 -15.11 -13.71 -9.89
C VAL A 73 -14.88 -15.00 -9.11
N ALA A 74 -15.30 -16.15 -9.64
CA ALA A 74 -15.10 -17.44 -8.99
C ALA A 74 -13.61 -17.80 -8.82
N ALA A 75 -12.76 -17.40 -9.76
CA ALA A 75 -11.31 -17.55 -9.67
C ALA A 75 -10.63 -16.54 -8.74
N GLY A 76 -11.36 -15.55 -8.21
CA GLY A 76 -10.83 -14.49 -7.35
C GLY A 76 -10.00 -13.44 -8.09
N VAL A 77 -10.09 -13.41 -9.42
CA VAL A 77 -9.41 -12.41 -10.26
C VAL A 77 -10.16 -11.08 -10.19
N LEU A 78 -11.49 -11.13 -10.21
CA LEU A 78 -12.35 -9.97 -10.03
C LEU A 78 -13.04 -10.00 -8.66
N PRO A 79 -13.24 -8.82 -8.03
CA PRO A 79 -14.04 -8.75 -6.82
C PRO A 79 -15.52 -9.07 -7.13
N PRO A 80 -16.25 -9.71 -6.20
CA PRO A 80 -17.69 -9.87 -6.31
C PRO A 80 -18.39 -8.50 -6.25
N ARG A 81 -19.51 -8.37 -6.95
CA ARG A 81 -20.36 -7.17 -6.88
C ARG A 81 -21.12 -7.09 -5.56
N GLY A 82 -21.30 -5.87 -5.06
CA GLY A 82 -22.39 -5.49 -4.16
C GLY A 82 -22.34 -5.96 -2.70
N ASP A 83 -21.39 -6.80 -2.29
CA ASP A 83 -21.30 -7.25 -0.90
C ASP A 83 -20.07 -6.66 -0.20
N GLY A 84 -20.13 -5.34 0.00
CA GLY A 84 -19.48 -4.62 1.09
C GLY A 84 -18.05 -5.02 1.42
N ARG A 85 -17.08 -4.29 0.84
CA ARG A 85 -15.68 -4.26 1.31
C ARG A 85 -15.50 -3.55 2.66
N ALA A 86 -16.49 -3.66 3.54
CA ALA A 86 -16.39 -3.40 4.97
C ALA A 86 -16.53 -4.75 5.69
N ALA A 87 -15.49 -5.59 5.58
CA ALA A 87 -15.31 -6.66 6.55
C ALA A 87 -15.02 -6.00 7.92
N ALA A 88 -15.74 -6.48 8.93
CA ALA A 88 -15.71 -6.05 10.32
C ALA A 88 -14.34 -6.12 11.00
#